data_AF-Q1MZC6-F1
#
_entry.id   AF-Q1MZC6-F1
#
_cell.length_a   1.000
_cell.length_b   1.000
_cell.length_c   1.000
_cell.angle_alpha   90.00
_cell.angle_beta   90.00
_cell.angle_gamma   90.00
#
_symmetry.space_group_name_H-M   'P 1'
#
loop_
_entity.id
_entity.type
_entity.pdbx_description
1 polymer ?
#
loop_
_entity_poly.entity_id
_entity_poly.type
_entity_poly.pdbx_seq_one_letter_code
_entity_poly.pdbx_strand_id
1 'polypeptide(L)'
;MITLRIIGVLYLLSGLWCVANPDVSSQFLGMTLSQQGLAEFIAVYGGLQVGIAVAMLGSTFNAQFVPGALYFALLVSAGLFVFRLIGIVLHGAYEGLLMMAVLEGVFVVALLKSYLKRRDVSL
;
A
#
# COMPACT_ATOMS: atom_id res chain seq x y z
N MET A 1 4.35 -15.18 -8.72
CA MET A 1 3.91 -14.26 -7.67
C MET A 1 2.90 -13.27 -8.21
N ILE A 2 1.71 -13.76 -8.58
CA ILE A 2 0.72 -12.88 -9.19
C ILE A 2 0.24 -11.82 -8.20
N THR A 3 0.17 -12.17 -6.91
CA THR A 3 -0.18 -11.26 -5.81
C THR A 3 0.73 -10.03 -5.72
N LEU A 4 2.06 -10.22 -5.69
CA LEU A 4 3.01 -9.10 -5.67
C LEU A 4 2.88 -8.22 -6.91
N ARG A 5 2.60 -8.80 -8.08
CA ARG A 5 2.43 -8.04 -9.32
C ARG A 5 1.16 -7.21 -9.30
N ILE A 6 0.04 -7.81 -8.93
CA ILE A 6 -1.26 -7.12 -8.85
C ILE A 6 -1.17 -5.98 -7.84
N ILE A 7 -0.74 -6.28 -6.60
CA ILE A 7 -0.66 -5.26 -5.55
C ILE A 7 0.39 -4.20 -5.90
N GLY A 8 1.54 -4.60 -6.43
CA GLY A 8 2.56 -3.67 -6.91
C GLY A 8 2.04 -2.72 -7.98
N VAL A 9 1.29 -3.20 -8.97
CA VAL A 9 0.65 -2.33 -9.99
C VAL A 9 -0.36 -1.38 -9.34
N LEU A 10 -1.17 -1.85 -8.39
CA LEU A 10 -2.14 -0.99 -7.70
C LEU A 10 -1.46 0.13 -6.90
N TYR A 11 -0.38 -0.20 -6.16
CA TYR A 11 0.44 0.81 -5.48
C TYR A 11 1.11 1.77 -6.46
N LEU A 12 1.58 1.27 -7.61
CA LEU A 12 2.22 2.11 -8.63
C LEU A 12 1.24 3.13 -9.19
N LEU A 13 0.05 2.68 -9.62
CA LEU A 13 -0.99 3.54 -10.17
C LEU A 13 -1.48 4.55 -9.13
N SER A 14 -1.70 4.09 -7.89
CA SER A 14 -2.10 4.96 -6.78
C SER A 14 -1.05 6.03 -6.48
N GLY A 15 0.23 5.64 -6.37
CA GLY A 15 1.32 6.57 -6.09
C GLY A 15 1.51 7.58 -7.22
N LEU A 16 1.49 7.14 -8.48
CA LEU A 16 1.56 8.04 -9.64
C LEU A 16 0.38 9.01 -9.69
N TRP A 17 -0.82 8.55 -9.34
CA TRP A 17 -1.99 9.41 -9.23
C TRP A 17 -1.83 10.48 -8.14
N CYS A 18 -1.27 10.11 -6.97
CA CYS A 18 -0.99 11.06 -5.89
C CYS A 18 0.04 12.13 -6.31
N VAL A 19 1.00 11.80 -7.18
CA VAL A 19 1.97 12.77 -7.72
C VAL A 19 1.32 13.66 -8.79
N ALA A 20 0.51 13.09 -9.68
CA ALA A 20 -0.09 13.83 -10.80
C ALA A 20 -1.26 14.73 -10.36
N ASN A 21 -2.02 14.31 -9.36
CA ASN A 21 -3.22 15.00 -8.87
C ASN A 21 -3.24 15.06 -7.33
N PRO A 22 -2.30 15.78 -6.68
CA PRO A 22 -2.16 15.79 -5.23
C PRO A 22 -3.33 16.46 -4.51
N ASP A 23 -3.94 17.51 -5.09
CA ASP A 23 -5.10 18.19 -4.51
C ASP A 23 -6.32 17.26 -4.44
N VAL A 24 -6.64 16.57 -5.53
CA VAL A 24 -7.76 15.63 -5.60
C VAL A 24 -7.54 14.46 -4.63
N SER A 25 -6.31 13.93 -4.58
CA SER A 25 -5.96 12.77 -3.76
C SER A 25 -5.97 13.09 -2.26
N SER A 26 -5.48 14.28 -1.88
CA SER A 26 -5.51 14.72 -0.48
C SER A 26 -6.93 15.04 -0.01
N GLN A 27 -7.76 15.66 -0.87
CA GLN A 27 -9.18 15.89 -0.59
C GLN A 27 -9.98 14.60 -0.44
N PHE A 28 -9.69 13.56 -1.23
CA PHE A 28 -10.29 12.24 -1.03
C PHE A 28 -10.04 11.68 0.38
N LEU A 29 -8.87 12.00 0.95
CA LEU A 29 -8.50 11.67 2.33
C LEU A 29 -9.01 12.70 3.36
N GLY A 30 -9.82 13.68 2.95
CA GLY A 30 -10.33 14.73 3.82
C GLY A 30 -9.27 15.71 4.31
N MET A 31 -8.08 15.74 3.68
CA MET A 31 -6.99 16.61 4.08
C MET A 31 -7.09 17.97 3.38
N THR A 32 -6.86 19.03 4.15
CA THR A 32 -6.61 20.38 3.61
C THR A 32 -5.15 20.70 3.84
N LEU A 33 -4.38 20.82 2.77
CA LEU A 33 -2.92 20.94 2.84
C LEU A 33 -2.46 22.32 2.39
N SER A 34 -1.42 22.84 3.04
CA SER A 34 -0.67 24.01 2.54
C SER A 34 0.22 23.58 1.36
N GLN A 35 0.88 24.55 0.70
CA GLN A 35 1.85 24.25 -0.36
C GLN A 35 3.02 23.37 0.13
N GLN A 36 3.50 23.60 1.36
CA GLN A 36 4.51 22.72 1.96
C GLN A 36 3.93 21.33 2.28
N GLY A 37 2.67 21.28 2.75
CA GLY A 37 1.96 20.02 2.98
C GLY A 37 1.76 19.20 1.70
N LEU A 38 1.53 19.85 0.55
CA LEU A 38 1.44 19.17 -0.74
C LEU A 38 2.78 18.57 -1.17
N ALA A 39 3.90 19.25 -0.92
CA ALA A 39 5.23 18.70 -1.19
C ALA A 39 5.49 17.41 -0.37
N GLU A 40 5.14 17.42 0.92
CA GLU A 40 5.20 16.25 1.78
C GLU A 40 4.23 15.14 1.33
N PHE A 41 3.01 15.50 0.94
CA PHE A 41 2.03 14.55 0.40
C PHE A 41 2.56 13.85 -0.85
N ILE A 42 3.15 14.58 -1.78
CA ILE A 42 3.76 14.02 -2.99
C ILE A 42 4.91 13.06 -2.63
N ALA A 43 5.77 13.42 -1.68
CA ALA A 43 6.90 12.58 -1.27
C ALA A 43 6.42 11.27 -0.59
N VAL A 44 5.47 11.39 0.35
CA VAL A 44 5.01 10.25 1.16
C VAL A 44 3.93 9.44 0.46
N TYR A 45 2.83 10.05 -0.02
CA TYR A 45 1.77 9.31 -0.68
C TYR A 45 2.10 8.96 -2.13
N GLY A 46 2.87 9.80 -2.82
CA GLY A 46 3.37 9.50 -4.16
C GLY A 46 4.62 8.64 -4.12
N GLY A 47 5.74 9.26 -3.72
CA GLY A 47 7.09 8.68 -3.80
C GLY A 47 7.24 7.35 -3.07
N LEU A 48 6.79 7.27 -1.80
CA LEU A 48 6.88 6.03 -1.03
C LEU A 48 6.05 4.90 -1.65
N GLN A 49 4.82 5.18 -2.10
CA GLN A 49 3.96 4.17 -2.74
C GLN A 49 4.57 3.66 -4.05
N VAL A 50 5.12 4.56 -4.88
CA VAL A 50 5.85 4.19 -6.10
C VAL A 50 7.09 3.36 -5.76
N GLY A 51 7.87 3.76 -4.75
CA GLY A 51 9.05 3.01 -4.32
C GLY A 51 8.73 1.59 -3.85
N ILE A 52 7.68 1.44 -3.02
CA ILE A 52 7.17 0.13 -2.59
C ILE A 52 6.71 -0.69 -3.80
N ALA A 53 5.97 -0.08 -4.73
CA ALA A 53 5.52 -0.76 -5.94
C ALA A 53 6.68 -1.28 -6.79
N VAL A 54 7.71 -0.46 -7.02
CA VAL A 54 8.90 -0.85 -7.77
C VAL A 54 9.63 -1.98 -7.06
N ALA A 55 9.74 -1.95 -5.72
CA ALA A 55 10.32 -3.06 -4.96
C ALA A 55 9.51 -4.36 -5.14
N MET A 56 8.17 -4.30 -5.04
CA MET A 56 7.30 -5.45 -5.25
C MET A 56 7.43 -6.02 -6.66
N LEU A 57 7.30 -5.18 -7.69
CA LEU A 57 7.35 -5.58 -9.10
C LEU A 57 8.75 -6.07 -9.48
N GLY A 58 9.77 -5.32 -9.11
CA GLY A 58 11.18 -5.60 -9.36
C GLY A 58 11.63 -6.93 -8.77
N SER A 59 11.20 -7.24 -7.54
CA SER A 59 11.49 -8.52 -6.90
C SER A 59 10.97 -9.72 -7.69
N THR A 60 9.93 -9.54 -8.53
CA THR A 60 9.36 -10.66 -9.29
C THR A 60 10.21 -11.09 -10.49
N PHE A 61 11.26 -10.35 -10.83
CA PHE A 61 12.23 -10.72 -11.87
C PHE A 61 13.34 -11.64 -11.36
N ASN A 62 13.55 -11.74 -10.03
CA ASN A 62 14.50 -12.67 -9.43
C ASN A 62 13.84 -13.47 -8.30
N ALA A 63 13.68 -14.78 -8.51
CA ALA A 63 13.00 -15.69 -7.58
C ALA A 63 13.60 -15.71 -6.16
N GLN A 64 14.88 -15.33 -6.00
CA GLN A 64 15.57 -15.24 -4.70
C GLN A 64 15.06 -14.09 -3.83
N PHE A 65 14.65 -12.96 -4.42
CA PHE A 65 14.15 -11.80 -3.67
C PHE A 65 12.68 -11.95 -3.27
N VAL A 66 11.96 -12.79 -3.99
CA VAL A 66 10.53 -12.97 -3.83
C VAL A 66 10.06 -13.32 -2.40
N PRO A 67 10.72 -14.19 -1.61
CA PRO A 67 10.27 -14.48 -0.24
C PRO A 67 10.38 -13.23 0.66
N GLY A 68 11.50 -12.51 0.57
CA GLY A 68 11.72 -11.27 1.31
C GLY A 68 10.74 -10.18 0.90
N ALA A 69 10.48 -10.04 -0.40
CA ALA A 69 9.52 -9.07 -0.93
C ALA A 69 8.08 -9.35 -0.48
N LEU A 70 7.66 -10.62 -0.42
CA LEU A 70 6.35 -10.99 0.14
C LEU A 70 6.24 -10.62 1.61
N TYR A 71 7.26 -10.94 2.40
CA TYR A 71 7.26 -10.65 3.83
C TYR A 71 7.22 -9.13 4.08
N PHE A 72 8.06 -8.38 3.36
CA PHE A 72 8.06 -6.92 3.40
C PHE A 72 6.70 -6.34 3.02
N ALA A 73 6.14 -6.75 1.87
CA ALA A 73 4.84 -6.29 1.41
C ALA A 73 3.74 -6.56 2.44
N LEU A 74 3.73 -7.76 3.03
CA LEU A 74 2.78 -8.12 4.08
C LEU A 74 2.89 -7.20 5.29
N LEU A 75 4.09 -6.95 5.80
CA LEU A 75 4.29 -6.07 6.95
C LEU A 75 3.86 -4.63 6.67
N VAL A 76 4.20 -4.10 5.49
CA VAL A 76 3.81 -2.75 5.08
C VAL A 76 2.29 -2.64 4.99
N SER A 77 1.62 -3.55 4.27
CA SER A 77 0.17 -3.52 4.13
C SER A 77 -0.55 -3.77 5.47
N ALA A 78 -0.02 -4.64 6.33
CA ALA A 78 -0.59 -4.90 7.65
C ALA A 78 -0.44 -3.70 8.57
N GLY A 79 0.72 -3.03 8.56
CA GLY A 79 0.92 -1.78 9.28
C GLY A 79 -0.09 -0.72 8.86
N LEU A 80 -0.20 -0.45 7.55
CA LEU A 80 -1.17 0.51 7.02
C LEU A 80 -2.60 0.18 7.47
N PHE A 81 -3.02 -1.08 7.30
CA PHE A 81 -4.35 -1.52 7.71
C PHE A 81 -4.60 -1.33 9.21
N VAL A 82 -3.68 -1.76 10.08
CA VAL A 82 -3.82 -1.64 11.53
C VAL A 82 -3.91 -0.18 11.95
N PHE A 83 -3.01 0.68 11.47
CA PHE A 83 -3.04 2.10 11.81
C PHE A 83 -4.27 2.81 11.23
N ARG A 84 -4.82 2.33 10.11
CA ARG A 84 -6.09 2.83 9.60
C ARG A 84 -7.28 2.45 10.48
N LEU A 85 -7.31 1.21 10.97
CA LEU A 85 -8.32 0.81 11.94
C LEU A 85 -8.22 1.61 13.24
N ILE A 86 -7.00 1.86 13.73
CA ILE A 86 -6.77 2.75 14.88
C ILE A 86 -7.33 4.15 14.58
N GLY A 87 -7.02 4.71 13.40
CA GLY A 87 -7.54 6.00 12.96
C GLY A 87 -9.07 6.05 12.93
N ILE A 88 -9.71 5.01 12.41
CA ILE A 88 -11.19 4.88 12.39
C ILE A 88 -11.76 4.84 13.81
N VAL A 89 -11.16 4.05 14.71
CA VAL A 89 -11.63 3.92 16.10
C VAL A 89 -11.48 5.23 16.86
N LEU A 90 -10.39 5.97 16.65
CA LEU A 90 -10.08 7.20 17.39
C LEU A 90 -10.76 8.45 16.82
N HIS A 91 -10.90 8.55 15.50
CA HIS A 91 -11.36 9.77 14.82
C HIS A 91 -12.68 9.59 14.04
N GLY A 92 -13.24 8.39 14.05
CA GLY A 92 -14.46 8.05 13.32
C GLY A 92 -14.20 7.57 11.89
N ALA A 93 -15.26 7.06 11.27
CA ALA A 93 -15.25 6.57 9.90
C ALA A 93 -15.93 7.55 8.95
N TYR A 94 -15.34 7.74 7.78
CA TYR A 94 -16.01 8.32 6.60
C TYR A 94 -15.78 7.41 5.40
N GLU A 95 -16.56 7.62 4.33
CA GLU A 95 -16.63 6.68 3.20
C GLU A 95 -15.26 6.39 2.57
N GLY A 96 -14.44 7.42 2.33
CA GLY A 96 -13.10 7.25 1.78
C GLY A 96 -12.17 6.42 2.68
N LEU A 97 -12.24 6.61 3.99
CA LEU A 97 -11.41 5.87 4.95
C LEU A 97 -11.82 4.40 5.05
N LEU A 98 -13.13 4.12 5.03
CA LEU A 98 -13.66 2.76 5.02
C LEU A 98 -13.28 2.03 3.74
N MET A 99 -13.39 2.70 2.58
CA MET A 99 -12.98 2.14 1.30
C MET A 99 -11.50 1.73 1.30
N MET A 100 -10.64 2.59 1.84
CA MET A 100 -9.22 2.31 1.98
C MET A 100 -8.95 1.16 2.97
N ALA A 101 -9.66 1.12 4.11
CA ALA A 101 -9.51 0.03 5.06
C ALA A 101 -9.90 -1.32 4.46
N VAL A 102 -10.98 -1.38 3.67
CA VAL A 102 -11.38 -2.60 2.96
C VAL A 102 -10.30 -3.03 1.97
N LEU A 103 -9.79 -2.09 1.15
CA LEU A 103 -8.75 -2.39 0.17
C LEU A 103 -7.46 -2.91 0.83
N GLU A 104 -7.00 -2.24 1.88
CA GLU A 104 -5.82 -2.63 2.65
C GLU A 104 -6.01 -4.00 3.31
N GLY A 105 -7.19 -4.26 3.90
CA GLY A 105 -7.52 -5.57 4.46
C GLY A 105 -7.47 -6.68 3.42
N VAL A 106 -7.98 -6.44 2.20
CA VAL A 106 -7.87 -7.38 1.08
C VAL A 106 -6.41 -7.65 0.72
N PHE A 107 -5.56 -6.62 0.67
CA PHE A 107 -4.13 -6.78 0.40
C PHE A 107 -3.44 -7.63 1.47
N VAL A 108 -3.70 -7.37 2.76
CA VAL A 108 -3.17 -8.15 3.88
C VAL A 108 -3.54 -9.62 3.74
N VAL A 109 -4.81 -9.93 3.53
CA VAL A 109 -5.28 -11.31 3.39
C VAL A 109 -4.65 -12.00 2.18
N ALA A 110 -4.56 -11.32 1.03
CA ALA A 110 -3.98 -11.87 -0.19
C ALA A 110 -2.47 -12.15 -0.03
N LEU A 111 -1.73 -11.22 0.58
CA LEU A 111 -0.30 -11.36 0.86
C LEU A 111 -0.03 -12.44 1.89
N LEU A 112 -0.81 -12.49 2.97
CA LEU A 112 -0.68 -13.50 4.01
C LEU A 112 -0.90 -14.91 3.44
N LYS A 113 -1.98 -15.11 2.67
CA LYS A 113 -2.23 -16.39 1.98
C LYS A 113 -1.08 -16.78 1.04
N SER A 114 -0.54 -15.81 0.31
CA SER A 114 0.58 -16.04 -0.62
C SER A 114 1.88 -16.38 0.10
N TYR A 115 2.12 -15.75 1.26
CA TYR A 115 3.27 -16.00 2.12
C TYR A 115 3.21 -17.38 2.76
N LEU A 116 2.09 -17.73 3.40
CA LEU A 116 1.88 -19.04 4.03
C LEU A 116 2.01 -20.17 3.01
N LYS A 117 1.32 -20.07 1.86
CA LYS A 117 1.40 -21.06 0.79
C LYS A 117 2.84 -21.32 0.32
N ARG A 118 3.71 -20.30 0.32
CA ARG A 118 5.09 -20.47 -0.13
C ARG A 118 6.02 -20.97 0.96
N ARG A 119 5.74 -20.63 2.23
CA ARG A 119 6.46 -21.19 3.39
C ARG A 119 6.28 -22.69 3.47
N ASP A 120 5.07 -23.19 3.22
CA ASP A 120 4.77 -24.63 3.28
C ASP A 120 5.40 -25.44 2.12
N VAL A 121 5.81 -24.78 1.04
CA VAL A 121 6.51 -25.41 -0.10
C VAL A 121 8.04 -25.42 0.09
N SER A 122 8.56 -24.63 1.03
CA SER A 122 10.00 -24.55 1.35
C SER A 122 10.43 -25.45 2.52
N LEU A 123 9.50 -26.18 3.13
CA LEU A 123 9.72 -27.21 4.15
C LEU A 123 9.52 -28.59 3.52
#